data_AF-A0A2X2XQ80-F1
#
_entry.id   AF-A0A2X2XQ80-F1
#
_cell.length_a   1.000
_cell.length_b   1.000
_cell.length_c   1.000
_cell.angle_alpha   90.00
_cell.angle_beta   90.00
_cell.angle_gamma   90.00
#
_symmetry.space_group_name_H-M   'P 1'
#
loop_
_entity.id
_entity.type
_entity.pdbx_description
1 polymer ?
#
loop_
_entity_poly.entity_id
_entity_poly.type
_entity_poly.pdbx_seq_one_letter_code
_entity_poly.pdbx_strand_id
1 'polypeptide(L)'
;MAWREATQSTFPCCILSARHAAAHSDGGELMHHTLGDGDFQHFYRISQAVTAASAVLNEQNACYEIDRVLREMLTMRRPAI
;
A
#
# COMPACT_ATOMS: atom_id res chain seq x y z
N MET A 1 13.83 -6.18 7.83
CA MET A 1 13.58 -6.83 9.13
C MET A 1 12.39 -6.21 9.91
N ALA A 2 11.94 -4.98 9.61
CA ALA A 2 10.86 -4.31 10.36
C ALA A 2 9.40 -4.78 10.06
N TRP A 3 9.13 -5.38 8.90
CA TRP A 3 7.76 -5.74 8.49
C TRP A 3 7.16 -6.95 9.20
N ARG A 4 8.00 -7.93 9.61
CA ARG A 4 7.50 -9.13 10.31
C ARG A 4 6.97 -8.80 11.71
N GLU A 5 7.62 -7.87 12.40
CA GLU A 5 7.22 -7.46 13.74
C GLU A 5 5.87 -6.71 13.74
N ALA A 6 5.62 -5.84 12.76
CA ALA A 6 4.36 -5.09 12.68
C ALA A 6 3.12 -6.00 12.51
N THR A 7 3.26 -7.14 11.84
CA THR A 7 2.15 -8.11 11.66
C THR A 7 1.87 -8.97 12.89
N GLN A 8 2.89 -9.14 13.74
CA GLN A 8 2.81 -9.94 14.98
C GLN A 8 2.54 -9.07 16.20
N SER A 9 2.78 -7.76 16.10
CA SER A 9 2.41 -6.78 17.10
C SER A 9 0.99 -6.25 16.84
N THR A 10 0.19 -6.06 17.88
CA THR A 10 -1.12 -5.42 17.82
C THR A 10 -1.05 -3.89 17.63
N PHE A 11 0.12 -3.34 17.26
CA PHE A 11 0.26 -1.91 17.02
C PHE A 11 -0.30 -1.56 15.64
N PRO A 12 -1.36 -0.73 15.58
CA PRO A 12 -1.85 -0.21 14.31
C PRO A 12 -0.83 0.78 13.75
N CYS A 13 -0.20 0.43 12.63
CA CYS A 13 0.66 1.33 11.87
C CYS A 13 0.14 1.47 10.43
N CYS A 14 0.06 2.71 9.96
CA CYS A 14 -0.35 3.04 8.59
C CYS A 14 0.89 3.41 7.80
N ILE A 15 1.11 2.74 6.66
CA ILE A 15 2.27 2.97 5.81
C ILE A 15 1.82 3.73 4.57
N LEU A 16 2.21 4.98 4.45
CA LEU A 16 1.91 5.77 3.26
C LEU A 16 3.09 5.66 2.27
N SER A 17 2.83 5.15 1.07
CA SER A 17 3.84 5.01 0.02
C SER A 17 3.48 5.88 -1.19
N ALA A 18 4.40 6.74 -1.61
CA ALA A 18 4.28 7.44 -2.88
C ALA A 18 4.49 6.45 -4.04
N ARG A 19 3.69 6.58 -5.10
CA ARG A 19 3.80 5.75 -6.32
C ARG A 19 4.02 6.60 -7.56
N HIS A 20 4.59 5.99 -8.59
CA HIS A 20 4.70 6.61 -9.91
C HIS A 20 3.32 6.93 -10.47
N ALA A 21 3.23 8.03 -11.23
CA ALA A 21 2.02 8.45 -11.91
C ALA A 21 1.46 7.33 -12.78
N ALA A 22 0.14 7.23 -12.88
CA ALA A 22 -0.53 6.21 -13.70
C ALA A 22 -0.09 6.26 -15.18
N ALA A 23 0.26 7.44 -15.69
CA ALA A 23 0.79 7.61 -17.04
C ALA A 23 2.09 6.83 -17.32
N HIS A 24 2.90 6.54 -16.31
CA HIS A 24 4.11 5.72 -16.45
C HIS A 24 3.82 4.22 -16.36
N SER A 25 2.57 3.81 -16.10
CA SER A 25 2.18 2.40 -15.93
C SER A 25 1.97 1.63 -17.24
N ASP A 26 1.79 2.34 -18.36
CA ASP A 26 1.43 1.72 -19.65
C ASP A 26 2.64 1.46 -20.58
N GLY A 27 3.83 1.87 -20.16
CA GLY A 27 4.97 2.08 -21.06
C GLY A 27 6.23 1.26 -20.79
N GLY A 28 6.19 0.14 -20.05
CA GLY A 28 7.38 -0.72 -19.85
C GLY A 28 8.65 0.02 -19.38
N GLU A 29 8.48 1.18 -18.74
CA GLU A 29 9.58 2.06 -18.39
C GLU A 29 10.34 1.48 -17.19
N LEU A 30 11.66 1.36 -17.36
CA LEU A 30 12.56 0.91 -16.30
C LEU A 30 12.71 2.04 -15.27
N MET A 31 11.82 2.03 -14.28
CA MET A 31 11.81 3.01 -13.20
C MET A 31 12.58 2.48 -11.98
N HIS A 32 13.45 3.32 -11.42
CA HIS A 32 14.07 3.05 -10.12
C HIS A 32 12.96 2.86 -9.08
N HIS A 33 13.10 1.86 -8.19
CA HIS A 33 12.06 1.42 -7.24
C HIS A 33 10.88 0.63 -7.84
N THR A 34 11.10 -0.07 -8.95
CA THR A 34 10.20 -1.09 -9.50
C THR A 34 10.98 -2.39 -9.77
N LEU A 35 10.29 -3.46 -10.18
CA LEU A 35 10.96 -4.67 -10.67
C LEU A 35 11.46 -4.54 -12.12
N GLY A 36 11.18 -3.43 -12.80
CA GLY A 36 11.61 -3.20 -14.19
C GLY A 36 10.84 -4.02 -15.23
N ASP A 37 9.65 -4.50 -14.90
CA ASP A 37 8.80 -5.32 -15.77
C ASP A 37 7.52 -4.58 -16.24
N GLY A 38 7.39 -3.30 -15.88
CA GLY A 38 6.22 -2.47 -16.20
C GLY A 38 5.04 -2.64 -15.24
N ASP A 39 5.08 -3.58 -14.28
CA ASP A 39 4.02 -3.72 -13.27
C ASP A 39 4.41 -3.03 -11.96
N PHE A 40 3.78 -1.88 -11.74
CA PHE A 40 3.96 -1.04 -10.55
C PHE A 40 3.18 -1.51 -9.31
N GLN A 41 2.40 -2.59 -9.42
CA GLN A 41 1.56 -3.10 -8.33
C GLN A 41 2.24 -4.20 -7.51
N HIS A 42 3.45 -4.62 -7.85
CA HIS A 42 4.17 -5.68 -7.15
C HIS A 42 4.24 -5.49 -5.63
N PHE A 43 4.76 -4.34 -5.18
CA PHE A 43 4.89 -4.07 -3.74
C PHE A 43 3.54 -3.92 -3.05
N TYR A 44 2.54 -3.36 -3.73
CA TYR A 44 1.17 -3.28 -3.24
C TYR A 44 0.60 -4.69 -2.99
N ARG A 45 0.66 -5.59 -3.99
CA ARG A 45 0.18 -6.97 -3.86
C ARG A 45 0.90 -7.74 -2.74
N ILE A 46 2.21 -7.56 -2.59
CA ILE A 46 2.97 -8.18 -1.50
C ILE A 46 2.49 -7.67 -0.13
N SER A 47 2.25 -6.37 0.00
CA SER A 47 1.81 -5.76 1.26
C SER A 47 0.37 -6.14 1.69
N GLN A 48 -0.49 -6.49 0.73
CA GLN A 48 -1.86 -6.94 1.01
C GLN A 48 -1.91 -8.21 1.87
N ALA A 49 -0.92 -9.10 1.72
CA ALA A 49 -0.88 -10.35 2.49
C ALA A 49 -0.66 -10.13 4.00
N VAL A 50 -0.15 -8.95 4.38
CA VAL A 50 0.28 -8.64 5.74
C VAL A 50 -0.53 -7.53 6.42
N THR A 51 -1.35 -6.81 5.66
CA THR A 51 -2.16 -5.69 6.16
C THR A 51 -3.61 -6.10 6.43
N ALA A 52 -4.30 -5.27 7.21
CA ALA A 52 -5.74 -5.36 7.47
C ALA A 52 -6.54 -4.75 6.31
N ALA A 53 -6.03 -3.62 5.80
CA ALA A 53 -6.60 -2.86 4.71
C ALA A 53 -5.48 -2.37 3.79
N SER A 54 -5.78 -2.26 2.50
CA SER A 54 -4.89 -1.62 1.53
C SER A 54 -5.69 -0.76 0.56
N ALA A 55 -5.14 0.36 0.11
CA ALA A 55 -5.76 1.18 -0.93
C ALA A 55 -4.75 1.80 -1.92
N VAL A 56 -5.20 1.98 -3.16
CA VAL A 56 -4.51 2.82 -4.15
C VAL A 56 -5.31 4.10 -4.33
N LEU A 57 -4.70 5.22 -3.93
CA LEU A 57 -5.37 6.51 -3.94
C LEU A 57 -5.31 7.19 -5.32
N ASN A 58 -6.43 7.80 -5.69
CA ASN A 58 -6.57 8.77 -6.76
C ASN A 58 -7.41 9.96 -6.27
N GLU A 59 -7.52 11.00 -7.08
CA GLU A 59 -8.24 12.22 -6.70
C GLU A 59 -9.71 11.97 -6.34
N GLN A 60 -10.33 10.95 -6.93
CA GLN A 60 -11.74 10.64 -6.76
C GLN A 60 -12.03 9.81 -5.50
N ASN A 61 -11.09 8.96 -5.06
CA ASN A 61 -11.30 8.01 -3.97
C ASN A 61 -10.52 8.33 -2.68
N ALA A 62 -9.61 9.30 -2.72
CA ALA A 62 -8.64 9.53 -1.64
C ALA A 62 -9.29 9.68 -0.26
N CYS A 63 -10.27 10.58 -0.12
CA CYS A 63 -10.91 10.83 1.18
C CYS A 63 -11.59 9.58 1.74
N TYR A 64 -12.33 8.85 0.91
CA TYR A 64 -13.05 7.65 1.33
C TYR A 64 -12.09 6.52 1.71
N GLU A 65 -11.09 6.26 0.88
CA GLU A 65 -10.14 5.17 1.11
C GLU A 65 -9.26 5.41 2.35
N ILE A 66 -8.84 6.66 2.60
CA ILE A 66 -8.08 7.00 3.81
C ILE A 66 -8.89 6.66 5.07
N ASP A 67 -10.15 7.10 5.14
CA ASP A 67 -11.00 6.85 6.30
C ASP A 67 -11.28 5.36 6.50
N ARG A 68 -11.51 4.62 5.40
CA ARG A 68 -11.74 3.17 5.44
C ARG A 68 -10.52 2.43 5.96
N VAL A 69 -9.34 2.71 5.40
CA VAL A 69 -8.07 2.07 5.76
C VAL A 69 -7.74 2.32 7.22
N LEU A 70 -7.86 3.57 7.69
CA LEU A 70 -7.63 3.91 9.10
C LEU A 70 -8.62 3.24 10.04
N ARG A 71 -9.90 3.17 9.66
CA ARG A 71 -10.92 2.48 10.47
C ARG A 71 -10.63 0.99 10.60
N GLU A 72 -10.31 0.33 9.50
CA GLU A 72 -9.99 -1.10 9.48
C GLU A 72 -8.72 -1.40 10.28
N MET A 73 -7.67 -0.58 10.12
CA MET A 73 -6.42 -0.66 10.90
C MET A 73 -6.68 -0.62 12.42
N LEU A 74 -7.46 0.37 12.87
CA LEU A 74 -7.78 0.56 14.28
C LEU A 74 -8.69 -0.55 14.82
N THR A 75 -9.65 -1.01 14.02
CA THR A 75 -10.60 -2.07 14.40
C THR A 75 -9.90 -3.41 14.54
N MET A 76 -9.05 -3.76 13.56
CA MET A 76 -8.36 -5.06 13.52
C MET A 76 -7.06 -5.07 14.33
N ARG A 77 -6.58 -3.91 14.80
CA ARG A 77 -5.26 -3.77 15.47
C ARG A 77 -4.13 -4.37 14.64
N ARG A 78 -4.21 -4.19 13.32
CA ARG A 78 -3.26 -4.71 12.33
C ARG A 78 -2.79 -3.58 11.42
N PRO A 79 -1.60 -3.68 10.82
CA PRO A 79 -1.07 -2.66 9.90
C PRO A 79 -1.99 -2.41 8.71
N ALA A 80 -1.91 -1.22 8.12
CA ALA A 80 -2.59 -0.88 6.87
C ALA A 80 -1.69 -0.05 5.95
N ILE A 81 -2.00 -0.03 4.65
CA ILE A 81 -1.18 0.62 3.62
C ILE A 81 -2.02 1.40 2.59
#